data_AF-A0A718RUG8-F1
#
_entry.id   AF-A0A718RUG8-F1
#
_cell.length_a   1.000
_cell.length_b   1.000
_cell.length_c   1.000
_cell.angle_alpha   90.00
_cell.angle_beta   90.00
_cell.angle_gamma   90.00
#
_symmetry.space_group_name_H-M   'P 1'
#
loop_
_entity.id
_entity.type
_entity.pdbx_description
1 polymer ?
#
loop_
_entity_poly.entity_id
_entity_poly.type
_entity_poly.pdbx_seq_one_letter_code
_entity_poly.pdbx_strand_id
1 'polypeptide(L)' 'MSHFIGGRSGGTIYYKPVQCPANYIMTGTRMYGIGDGVDEEHVDAYCCPFS' A
#
# COMPACT_ATOMS: atom_id res chain seq x y z
N MET A 1 -20.01 5.41 -7.84
CA MET A 1 -19.12 6.03 -6.83
C MET A 1 -17.79 5.30 -6.84
N SER A 2 -16.80 5.87 -7.53
CA SER A 2 -15.41 5.43 -7.48
C SER A 2 -14.83 5.82 -6.12
N HIS A 3 -14.64 4.84 -5.25
CA HIS A 3 -13.95 5.04 -3.97
C HIS A 3 -12.47 5.27 -4.27
N PHE A 4 -12.07 6.53 -4.35
CA PHE A 4 -10.67 6.91 -4.35
C PHE A 4 -10.17 6.84 -2.91
N ILE A 5 -9.29 5.88 -2.63
CA ILE A 5 -8.48 5.87 -1.41
C ILE A 5 -7.33 6.86 -1.67
N GLY A 6 -7.63 8.13 -1.51
CA GLY A 6 -6.71 9.23 -1.62
C GLY A 6 -7.31 10.38 -0.82
N GLY A 7 -6.66 10.76 0.28
CA GLY A 7 -7.14 11.82 1.16
C GLY A 7 -7.48 13.10 0.39
N ARG A 8 -8.41 13.89 0.94
CA ARG A 8 -8.87 15.17 0.38
C ARG A 8 -7.73 16.17 0.25
N SER A 9 -7.00 16.12 -0.86
CA SER A 9 -6.22 17.24 -1.38
C SER A 9 -5.83 16.92 -2.81
N GLY A 10 -5.82 17.92 -3.68
CA GLY A 10 -5.30 17.82 -5.05
C GLY A 10 -3.78 17.61 -5.08
N GLY A 11 -3.31 16.56 -4.40
CA GLY A 11 -1.92 16.14 -4.32
C GLY A 11 -1.58 15.17 -5.44
N THR A 12 -0.35 15.26 -5.91
CA THR A 12 0.26 14.33 -6.86
C THR A 12 0.09 12.88 -6.39
N ILE A 13 -0.18 11.96 -7.31
CA ILE A 13 -0.20 10.53 -7.01
C ILE A 13 1.26 10.12 -6.77
N TYR A 14 1.57 9.74 -5.53
CA TYR A 14 2.86 9.15 -5.17
C TYR A 14 2.69 7.65 -4.98
N TYR A 15 3.55 6.87 -5.64
CA TYR A 15 3.54 5.41 -5.53
C TYR A 15 4.53 4.98 -4.45
N LYS A 16 4.07 4.22 -3.45
CA LYS A 16 4.93 3.52 -2.48
C LYS A 16 5.05 2.05 -2.90
N PRO A 17 6.21 1.61 -3.43
CA PRO A 17 6.37 0.23 -3.88
C PRO A 17 6.47 -0.72 -2.68
N VAL A 18 5.89 -1.91 -2.82
CA VAL A 18 6.12 -3.05 -1.93
C VAL A 18 6.47 -4.27 -2.76
N GLN A 19 7.38 -5.08 -2.24
CA GLN A 19 7.93 -6.21 -2.98
C GLN A 19 8.16 -7.40 -2.04
N CYS A 20 7.83 -8.60 -2.54
CA CYS A 20 8.17 -9.83 -1.86
C CYS A 20 9.64 -10.19 -2.08
N PRO A 21 10.30 -10.87 -1.12
CA PRO A 21 11.63 -11.44 -1.33
C PRO A 21 11.66 -12.42 -2.49
N ALA A 22 12.87 -12.72 -3.00
CA ALA A 22 13.04 -13.77 -4.00
C ALA A 22 12.48 -15.11 -3.49
N ASN A 23 11.86 -15.88 -4.39
CA ASN A 23 11.17 -17.14 -4.11
C ASN A 23 9.86 -17.05 -3.29
N TYR A 24 9.28 -15.86 -3.20
CA TYR A 24 7.94 -15.65 -2.65
C TYR A 24 7.02 -15.03 -3.72
N ILE A 25 5.72 -15.34 -3.63
CA ILE A 25 4.66 -14.72 -4.43
C ILE A 25 3.83 -13.76 -3.56
N MET A 26 3.50 -12.60 -4.12
CA MET A 26 2.62 -11.63 -3.46
C MET A 26 1.19 -12.16 -3.51
N THR A 27 0.61 -12.39 -2.33
CA THR A 27 -0.77 -12.89 -2.17
C THR A 27 -1.74 -11.77 -1.80
N GLY A 28 -1.22 -10.63 -1.36
CA GLY A 28 -2.02 -9.46 -1.07
C GLY A 28 -1.19 -8.32 -0.50
N THR A 29 -1.87 -7.21 -0.26
CA THR A 29 -1.31 -6.00 0.33
C THR A 29 -2.27 -5.44 1.37
N ARG A 30 -1.74 -4.78 2.41
CA ARG A 30 -2.54 -4.02 3.37
C ARG A 30 -2.04 -2.60 3.45
N MET A 31 -2.93 -1.63 3.24
CA MET A 31 -2.66 -0.21 3.47
C MET A 31 -3.16 0.17 4.88
N TYR A 32 -2.36 0.92 5.62
CA TYR A 32 -2.75 1.51 6.90
C TYR A 32 -2.28 2.97 6.93
N GLY A 33 -3.17 3.89 7.28
CA GLY A 33 -2.84 5.32 7.48
C GLY A 33 -3.16 5.76 8.90
N ILE A 34 -2.28 6.57 9.49
CA ILE A 34 -2.45 7.12 10.85
C ILE A 34 -2.84 8.60 10.72
N GLY A 35 -4.15 8.86 10.79
CA GLY A 35 -4.69 10.22 10.86
C GLY A 35 -4.78 10.95 9.52
N ASP A 36 -5.75 11.87 9.44
CA ASP A 36 -5.97 12.67 8.23
C ASP A 36 -4.90 13.76 8.08
N GLY A 37 -4.28 13.84 6.90
CA GLY A 37 -3.35 14.92 6.54
C GLY A 37 -1.90 14.71 6.97
N VAL A 38 -1.54 13.51 7.45
CA VAL A 38 -0.16 13.09 7.74
C VAL A 38 0.23 12.00 6.73
N ASP A 39 1.38 12.12 6.07
CA ASP A 39 1.93 11.05 5.20
C ASP A 39 2.59 9.94 6.05
N GLU A 40 1.80 9.35 6.95
CA GLU A 40 2.15 8.16 7.73
C GLU A 40 1.42 6.92 7.18
N GLU A 41 1.00 6.94 5.91
CA GLU A 41 0.56 5.72 5.23
C GLU A 41 1.70 4.71 5.08
N HIS A 42 1.47 3.53 5.66
CA HIS A 42 2.26 2.32 5.53
C HIS A 42 1.56 1.30 4.64
N VAL A 43 2.34 0.55 3.87
CA VAL A 43 1.85 -0.54 3.03
C VAL A 43 2.65 -1.82 3.32
N ASP A 44 1.94 -2.85 3.75
CA ASP A 44 2.50 -4.17 3.98
C ASP A 44 2.32 -5.06 2.74
N ALA A 45 3.34 -5.85 2.40
CA ALA A 45 3.22 -6.95 1.45
C ALA A 45 3.03 -8.29 2.17
N TYR A 46 1.97 -9.01 1.80
CA TYR A 46 1.78 -10.40 2.23
C TYR A 46 2.37 -11.33 1.19
N CYS A 47 3.38 -12.09 1.60
CA CYS A 47 4.21 -12.91 0.74
C CYS A 47 4.12 -14.38 1.18
N CYS A 48 3.81 -15.26 0.24
CA CYS A 48 3.81 -16.71 0.46
C CYS A 48 5.01 -17.34 -0.25
N PRO A 49 5.73 -18.30 0.35
CA PRO A 49 6.77 -19.04 -0.36
C PRO A 49 6.16 -19.84 -1.52
N PHE A 50 6.95 -20.13 -2.55
CA PHE A 50 6.49 -20.99 -3.66
C PHE A 50 6.27 -22.45 -3.27
N SER A 51 6.75 -22.87 -2.09
CA SER A 51 6.70 -24.24 -1.57
C SER A 51 6.07 -24.30 -0.19
#